data_AF-A0A0D2UV41-F1
#
_entry.id   AF-A0A0D2UV41-F1
#
_cell.length_a   1.000
_cell.length_b   1.000
_cell.length_c   1.000
_cell.angle_alpha   90.00
_cell.angle_beta   90.00
_cell.angle_gamma   90.00
#
_symmetry.space_group_name_H-M   'P 1'
#
loop_
_entity.id
_entity.type
_entity.pdbx_description
1 polymer ?
#
loop_
_entity_poly.entity_id
_entity_poly.type
_entity_poly.pdbx_seq_one_letter_code
_entity_poly.pdbx_strand_id
1 'polypeptide(L)'
;MGSEAGIVRKPRFLGLHGFRTSGAILKTQIETKWPKSVLEKIDIVYPDAPFPAQGKSDVEGIFDPPYYEWFQFNKEFTTYTNFDECLAYIEDIIIKQGPFDGLLGFSQGAILSGGLPGLQAKVRIKLRFCFRFHFIIFKPFF
;
A
#
# COMPACT_ATOMS: atom_id res chain seq x y z
N MET A 1 29.78 -31.85 4.05
CA MET A 1 29.30 -30.61 4.69
C MET A 1 28.12 -30.11 3.88
N GLY A 2 26.90 -30.28 4.41
CA GLY A 2 25.69 -29.84 3.71
C GLY A 2 25.64 -28.32 3.68
N SER A 3 25.50 -27.75 2.48
CA SER A 3 25.22 -26.34 2.31
C SER A 3 23.88 -26.03 2.99
N GLU A 4 23.90 -25.18 4.01
CA GLU A 4 22.69 -24.53 4.51
C GLU A 4 22.10 -23.73 3.36
N ALA A 5 21.15 -24.33 2.64
CA ALA A 5 20.28 -23.59 1.75
C ALA A 5 19.44 -22.68 2.65
N GLY A 6 19.91 -21.45 2.87
CA GLY A 6 19.19 -20.45 3.64
C GLY A 6 17.76 -20.39 3.12
N ILE A 7 16.78 -20.56 4.02
CA ILE A 7 15.36 -20.56 3.68
C ILE A 7 15.05 -19.24 2.98
N VAL A 8 14.86 -19.28 1.66
CA VAL A 8 14.51 -18.10 0.88
C VAL A 8 13.06 -17.78 1.20
N ARG A 9 12.84 -16.83 2.13
CA ARG A 9 11.49 -16.36 2.44
C ARG A 9 10.88 -15.65 1.24
N LYS A 10 9.55 -15.79 1.08
CA LYS A 10 8.81 -15.05 0.03
C LYS A 10 9.02 -13.54 0.23
N PRO A 11 9.23 -12.77 -0.85
CA PRO A 11 9.20 -11.31 -0.77
C PRO A 11 7.86 -10.84 -0.20
N ARG A 12 7.91 -9.96 0.78
CA ARG A 12 6.75 -9.47 1.53
C ARG A 12 6.50 -8.00 1.22
N PHE A 13 5.27 -7.67 0.83
CA PHE A 13 4.89 -6.33 0.42
C PHE A 13 3.82 -5.75 1.33
N LEU A 14 3.90 -4.44 1.56
CA LEU A 14 2.79 -3.69 2.13
C LEU A 14 1.91 -3.16 0.98
N GLY A 15 0.67 -3.63 0.91
CA GLY A 15 -0.32 -3.29 -0.10
C GLY A 15 -1.16 -2.08 0.28
N LEU A 16 -0.91 -0.94 -0.34
CA LEU A 16 -1.63 0.32 -0.11
C LEU A 16 -2.77 0.48 -1.13
N HIS A 17 -4.01 0.46 -0.63
CA HIS A 17 -5.21 0.54 -1.46
C HIS A 17 -5.46 1.94 -2.04
N GLY A 18 -6.42 2.04 -2.96
CA GLY A 18 -6.79 3.29 -3.63
C GLY A 18 -7.61 4.24 -2.77
N PHE A 19 -7.87 5.44 -3.31
CA PHE A 19 -8.73 6.44 -2.68
C PHE A 19 -10.14 5.88 -2.48
N ARG A 20 -10.67 5.98 -1.26
CA ARG A 20 -12.02 5.50 -0.89
C ARG A 20 -12.24 4.03 -1.20
N THR A 21 -11.24 3.19 -0.94
CA THR A 21 -11.37 1.72 -0.99
C THR A 21 -10.92 1.13 0.35
N SER A 22 -10.65 -0.17 0.41
CA SER A 22 -10.13 -0.85 1.61
C SER A 22 -9.03 -1.84 1.24
N GLY A 23 -8.31 -2.33 2.25
CA GLY A 23 -7.35 -3.41 2.10
C GLY A 23 -8.00 -4.68 1.53
N ALA A 24 -9.22 -5.01 1.97
CA ALA A 24 -9.99 -6.14 1.46
C ALA A 24 -10.32 -6.02 -0.04
N ILE A 25 -10.64 -4.80 -0.50
CA ILE A 25 -10.90 -4.52 -1.91
C ILE A 25 -9.62 -4.68 -2.73
N LEU A 26 -8.50 -4.13 -2.26
CA LEU A 26 -7.20 -4.31 -2.94
C LEU A 26 -6.82 -5.79 -3.01
N LYS A 27 -7.01 -6.54 -1.91
CA LYS A 27 -6.77 -7.99 -1.88
C LYS A 27 -7.59 -8.70 -2.94
N THR A 28 -8.90 -8.42 -3.00
CA THR A 28 -9.78 -9.00 -4.01
C THR A 28 -9.31 -8.68 -5.43
N GLN A 29 -8.94 -7.42 -5.69
CA GLN A 29 -8.45 -7.01 -7.00
C GLN A 29 -7.15 -7.72 -7.42
N ILE A 30 -6.22 -7.94 -6.49
CA ILE A 30 -4.97 -8.64 -6.77
C ILE A 30 -5.21 -10.14 -6.95
N GLU A 31 -5.88 -10.78 -5.99
CA GLU A 31 -6.06 -12.24 -5.99
C GLU A 31 -6.95 -12.74 -7.14
N THR A 32 -7.84 -11.90 -7.66
CA THR A 32 -8.68 -12.25 -8.83
C THR A 32 -7.98 -12.00 -10.18
N LYS A 33 -7.06 -11.03 -10.26
CA LYS A 33 -6.44 -10.63 -11.55
C LYS A 33 -5.06 -11.21 -11.76
N TRP A 34 -4.32 -11.51 -10.70
CA TRP A 34 -2.93 -11.96 -10.82
C TRP A 34 -2.86 -13.49 -10.99
N PRO A 35 -1.89 -14.01 -11.78
CA PRO A 35 -1.69 -15.45 -11.90
C PRO A 35 -1.36 -16.09 -10.55
N LYS A 36 -1.94 -17.26 -10.27
CA LYS A 36 -1.65 -18.04 -9.04
C LYS A 36 -0.15 -18.28 -8.83
N SER A 37 0.59 -18.52 -9.92
CA SER A 37 2.04 -18.72 -9.89
C SER A 37 2.84 -17.52 -9.37
N VAL A 38 2.26 -16.30 -9.42
CA VAL A 38 2.82 -15.09 -8.81
C VAL A 38 2.40 -15.01 -7.35
N LEU A 39 1.11 -15.17 -7.06
CA LEU A 39 0.55 -15.09 -5.70
C LEU A 39 1.19 -16.11 -4.75
N GLU A 40 1.54 -17.30 -5.24
CA GLU A 40 2.23 -18.33 -4.46
C GLU A 40 3.67 -17.95 -4.09
N LYS A 41 4.28 -16.97 -4.77
CA LYS A 41 5.68 -16.58 -4.58
C LYS A 41 5.87 -15.31 -3.76
N ILE A 42 4.80 -14.58 -3.47
CA ILE A 42 4.83 -13.32 -2.74
C ILE A 42 3.93 -13.38 -1.51
N ASP A 43 4.23 -12.56 -0.51
CA ASP A 43 3.34 -12.29 0.62
C ASP A 43 2.91 -10.81 0.56
N ILE A 44 1.63 -10.52 0.76
CA ILE A 44 1.11 -9.15 0.72
C ILE A 44 0.23 -8.92 1.94
N VAL A 45 0.55 -7.87 2.71
CA VAL A 45 -0.29 -7.38 3.81
C VAL A 45 -1.19 -6.27 3.30
N TYR A 46 -2.48 -6.33 3.60
CA TYR A 46 -3.50 -5.42 3.09
C TYR A 46 -4.14 -4.62 4.24
N PRO A 47 -3.46 -3.59 4.79
CA PRO A 47 -4.05 -2.74 5.80
C PRO A 47 -5.17 -1.87 5.23
N ASP A 48 -6.09 -1.48 6.09
CA ASP A 48 -6.97 -0.34 5.85
C ASP A 48 -6.24 0.96 6.20
N ALA A 49 -6.50 2.00 5.41
CA ALA A 49 -6.05 3.34 5.70
C ALA A 49 -6.72 3.90 6.97
N PRO A 50 -6.06 4.83 7.70
CA PRO A 50 -6.51 5.21 9.04
C PRO A 50 -7.72 6.14 9.05
N PHE A 51 -8.12 6.71 7.92
CA PHE A 51 -9.23 7.66 7.85
C PHE A 51 -10.43 7.07 7.09
N PRO A 52 -11.63 7.07 7.69
CA PRO A 52 -12.85 6.74 6.96
C PRO A 52 -13.05 7.68 5.76
N ALA A 53 -13.61 7.14 4.67
CA ALA A 53 -13.96 7.92 3.49
C ALA A 53 -15.00 9.00 3.83
N GLN A 54 -14.75 10.24 3.37
CA GLN A 54 -15.62 11.38 3.64
C GLN A 54 -16.65 11.65 2.53
N GLY A 55 -16.71 10.79 1.52
CA GLY A 55 -17.67 10.92 0.44
C GLY A 55 -17.77 9.65 -0.39
N LYS A 56 -18.44 9.78 -1.52
CA LYS A 56 -18.75 8.66 -2.41
C LYS A 56 -17.50 7.93 -2.88
N SER A 57 -17.54 6.61 -2.85
CA SER A 57 -16.52 5.77 -3.49
C SER A 57 -16.92 5.39 -4.92
N ASP A 58 -15.94 5.37 -5.82
CA ASP A 58 -16.11 4.91 -7.21
C ASP A 58 -16.42 3.41 -7.30
N VAL A 59 -16.23 2.66 -6.22
CA VAL A 59 -16.48 1.21 -6.18
C VAL A 59 -17.81 0.85 -5.51
N GLU A 60 -18.61 1.83 -5.10
CA GLU A 60 -19.96 1.60 -4.60
C GLU A 60 -20.82 0.85 -5.63
N GLY A 61 -21.54 -0.18 -5.16
CA GLY A 61 -22.35 -1.06 -6.00
C GLY A 61 -21.56 -2.20 -6.65
N ILE A 62 -20.24 -2.20 -6.54
CA ILE A 62 -19.36 -3.31 -6.92
C ILE A 62 -18.78 -3.98 -5.66
N PHE A 63 -18.34 -3.16 -4.71
CA PHE A 63 -17.86 -3.58 -3.40
C PHE A 63 -18.71 -2.93 -2.31
N ASP A 64 -18.79 -3.59 -1.16
CA ASP A 64 -19.47 -3.07 0.01
C ASP A 64 -18.52 -2.22 0.88
N PRO A 65 -19.04 -1.22 1.63
CA PRO A 65 -18.27 -0.49 2.63
C PRO A 65 -17.80 -1.40 3.79
N PRO A 66 -16.83 -0.99 4.64
CA PRO A 66 -16.29 0.37 4.78
C PRO A 66 -15.21 0.75 3.75
N TYR A 67 -15.11 2.06 3.51
CA TYR A 67 -14.09 2.66 2.66
C TYR A 67 -13.23 3.63 3.47
N TYR A 68 -11.96 3.75 3.05
CA TYR A 68 -10.95 4.52 3.73
C TYR A 68 -10.12 5.36 2.76
N GLU A 69 -9.46 6.37 3.30
CA GLU A 69 -8.59 7.29 2.60
C GLU A 69 -7.27 7.37 3.37
N TRP A 70 -6.15 7.37 2.63
CA TRP A 70 -4.83 7.51 3.25
C TRP A 70 -4.59 8.93 3.73
N PHE A 71 -5.01 9.90 2.95
CA PHE A 71 -5.00 11.33 3.25
C PHE A 71 -6.11 11.98 2.43
N GLN A 72 -6.60 13.14 2.86
CA GLN A 72 -7.60 13.89 2.11
C GLN A 72 -6.95 15.04 1.34
N PHE A 73 -7.63 15.48 0.29
CA PHE A 73 -7.27 16.67 -0.47
C PHE A 73 -8.54 17.45 -0.80
N ASN A 74 -8.41 18.77 -0.93
CA ASN A 74 -9.49 19.59 -1.46
C ASN A 74 -9.69 19.33 -2.97
N LYS A 75 -10.83 19.74 -3.51
CA LYS A 75 -11.18 19.52 -4.93
C LYS A 75 -10.15 20.11 -5.90
N GLU A 76 -9.47 21.17 -5.47
CA GLU A 76 -8.45 21.87 -6.24
C GLU A 76 -7.06 21.24 -6.12
N PHE A 77 -6.89 20.18 -5.31
CA PHE A 77 -5.62 19.49 -5.04
C PHE A 77 -4.49 20.41 -4.53
N THR A 78 -4.86 21.54 -3.91
CA THR A 78 -3.90 22.54 -3.40
C THR A 78 -3.58 22.34 -1.92
N THR A 79 -4.45 21.65 -1.17
CA THR A 79 -4.26 21.37 0.25
C THR A 79 -4.44 19.88 0.53
N TYR A 80 -3.48 19.31 1.24
CA TYR A 80 -3.53 17.95 1.75
C TYR A 80 -3.75 17.99 3.27
N THR A 81 -4.68 17.19 3.78
CA THR A 81 -4.90 17.03 5.21
C THR A 81 -4.62 15.60 5.64
N ASN A 82 -4.15 15.45 6.87
CA ASN A 82 -3.78 14.17 7.49
C ASN A 82 -2.64 13.41 6.80
N PHE A 83 -1.83 14.10 5.97
CA PHE A 83 -0.74 13.46 5.24
C PHE A 83 0.40 13.02 6.16
N ASP A 84 0.78 13.82 7.15
CA ASP A 84 1.85 13.46 8.07
C ASP A 84 1.42 12.31 9.01
N GLU A 85 0.17 12.31 9.46
CA GLU A 85 -0.45 11.25 10.26
C GLU A 85 -0.54 9.94 9.46
N CYS A 86 -0.86 10.02 8.17
CA CYS A 86 -0.81 8.88 7.26
C CYS A 86 0.57 8.23 7.21
N LEU A 87 1.61 9.05 7.04
CA LEU A 87 2.98 8.58 6.94
C LEU A 87 3.44 7.93 8.25
N ALA A 88 3.10 8.54 9.40
CA ALA A 88 3.38 7.97 10.71
C ALA A 88 2.66 6.63 10.93
N TYR A 89 1.41 6.49 10.48
CA TYR A 89 0.66 5.24 10.56
C TYR A 89 1.28 4.13 9.68
N ILE A 90 1.70 4.45 8.46
CA ILE A 90 2.40 3.50 7.58
C ILE A 90 3.74 3.07 8.20
N GLU A 91 4.50 4.01 8.78
CA GLU A 91 5.73 3.71 9.49
C GLU A 91 5.49 2.75 10.67
N ASP A 92 4.44 2.98 11.46
CA ASP A 92 4.05 2.12 12.57
C ASP A 92 3.69 0.68 12.11
N ILE A 93 2.96 0.53 11.00
CA ILE A 93 2.68 -0.78 10.40
C ILE A 93 3.99 -1.47 9.99
N ILE A 94 4.89 -0.75 9.32
CA ILE A 94 6.17 -1.29 8.86
C ILE A 94 7.01 -1.78 10.06
N ILE A 95 7.05 -1.01 11.15
CA ILE A 95 7.78 -1.37 12.37
C ILE A 95 7.16 -2.59 13.04
N LYS A 96 5.83 -2.63 13.19
CA LYS A 96 5.13 -3.67 13.95
C LYS A 96 4.98 -4.98 13.19
N GLN A 97 4.78 -4.92 11.88
CA GLN A 97 4.42 -6.09 11.05
C GLN A 97 5.53 -6.49 10.07
N GLY A 98 6.62 -5.73 9.98
CA GLY A 98 7.76 -6.04 9.14
C GLY A 98 8.49 -7.34 9.53
N PRO A 99 9.53 -7.73 8.76
CA PRO A 99 10.14 -6.97 7.68
C PRO A 99 9.30 -6.99 6.38
N PHE A 100 9.23 -5.84 5.70
CA PHE A 100 8.70 -5.71 4.35
C PHE A 100 9.85 -5.49 3.37
N ASP A 101 9.77 -6.09 2.18
CA ASP A 101 10.75 -5.94 1.10
C ASP A 101 10.38 -4.84 0.11
N GLY A 102 9.11 -4.43 0.09
CA GLY A 102 8.59 -3.48 -0.88
C GLY A 102 7.23 -2.92 -0.52
N LEU A 103 6.84 -1.90 -1.26
CA LEU A 103 5.48 -1.35 -1.26
C LEU A 103 4.80 -1.70 -2.58
N LEU A 104 3.53 -2.07 -2.50
CA LEU A 104 2.64 -2.23 -3.64
C LEU A 104 1.51 -1.24 -3.47
N GLY A 105 1.32 -0.33 -4.42
CA GLY A 105 0.31 0.73 -4.32
C GLY A 105 -0.61 0.77 -5.52
N PHE A 106 -1.89 1.06 -5.27
CA PHE A 106 -2.88 1.39 -6.31
C PHE A 106 -3.39 2.83 -6.15
N SER A 107 -3.41 3.60 -7.23
CA SER A 107 -3.95 4.98 -7.25
C SER A 107 -3.40 5.87 -6.11
N GLN A 108 -4.18 6.21 -5.08
CA GLN A 108 -3.67 6.95 -3.91
C GLN A 108 -2.55 6.18 -3.17
N GLY A 109 -2.69 4.87 -3.01
CA GLY A 109 -1.63 4.02 -2.47
C GLY A 109 -0.38 4.00 -3.36
N ALA A 110 -0.52 4.17 -4.68
CA ALA A 110 0.63 4.30 -5.59
C ALA A 110 1.39 5.61 -5.40
N ILE A 111 0.69 6.71 -5.11
CA ILE A 111 1.31 8.01 -4.78
C ILE A 111 2.21 7.84 -3.54
N LEU A 112 1.71 7.14 -2.51
CA LEU A 112 2.48 6.84 -1.32
C LEU A 112 3.66 5.91 -1.61
N SER A 113 3.42 4.78 -2.29
CA SER A 113 4.48 3.83 -2.65
C SER A 113 5.61 4.46 -3.48
N GLY A 114 5.29 5.39 -4.38
CA GLY A 114 6.28 6.11 -5.18
C GLY A 114 6.95 7.27 -4.43
N GLY A 115 6.24 7.95 -3.54
CA GLY A 115 6.73 9.12 -2.80
C GLY A 115 7.56 8.79 -1.56
N LEU A 116 7.22 7.71 -0.84
CA LEU A 116 7.88 7.31 0.41
C LEU A 116 9.40 7.15 0.29
N PRO A 117 9.96 6.52 -0.77
CA PRO A 117 11.41 6.44 -0.95
C PRO A 117 12.08 7.82 -1.09
N GLY A 118 11.43 8.76 -1.79
CA GLY A 118 11.92 10.12 -1.94
C GLY A 118 11.88 10.92 -0.64
N LEU A 119 10.85 10.70 0.19
CA LEU A 119 10.74 11.32 1.52
C LEU A 119 11.78 10.77 2.50
N GLN A 120 12.09 9.47 2.41
CA GLN A 120 13.15 8.83 3.18
C GLN A 120 14.54 9.40 2.82
N ALA A 121 14.83 9.59 1.53
CA ALA A 121 16.12 10.13 1.08
C ALA A 121 16.36 11.59 1.53
N LYS A 122 15.28 12.35 1.79
CA LYS A 122 15.35 13.78 2.19
C LYS A 122 15.33 14.03 3.70
N VAL A 123 15.49 13.00 4.54
CA VAL A 123 15.64 13.11 6.02
C VAL A 123 14.43 13.77 6.71
N ARG A 124 13.20 13.47 6.26
CA ARG A 124 11.97 13.84 7.01
C ARG A 124 11.29 12.67 7.72
N ILE A 125 11.63 11.44 7.36
CA ILE A 125 11.10 10.23 7.98
C ILE A 125 12.27 9.27 8.19
N LYS A 126 12.47 8.75 9.40
CA LYS A 126 13.48 7.73 9.69
C LYS A 126 12.99 6.35 9.27
N LEU A 127 12.55 6.20 8.02
CA LEU A 127 12.32 4.89 7.44
C LEU A 127 13.67 4.18 7.35
N ARG A 128 13.91 3.24 8.26
CA ARG A 128 15.15 2.45 8.35
C ARG A 128 15.29 1.39 7.27
N PHE A 129 14.55 1.50 6.15
CA PHE A 129 14.37 0.39 5.22
C PHE A 129 14.54 0.86 3.77
N CYS A 130 15.45 0.23 3.03
CA CYS A 130 15.56 0.42 1.58
C CYS A 130 14.60 -0.57 0.90
N PHE A 131 13.44 -0.10 0.43
CA PHE A 131 12.52 -0.94 -0.32
C PHE A 131 13.20 -1.41 -1.61
N ARG A 132 13.30 -2.73 -1.78
CA ARG A 132 14.03 -3.34 -2.89
C ARG A 132 13.18 -3.42 -4.17
N PHE A 133 11.85 -3.32 -4.02
CA PHE A 133 10.89 -3.37 -5.11
C PHE A 133 9.73 -2.41 -4.87
N HIS A 134 9.31 -1.70 -5.92
CA HIS A 134 8.13 -0.84 -5.92
C HIS A 134 7.22 -1.28 -7.06
N PHE A 135 6.00 -1.69 -6.74
CA PHE A 135 4.97 -1.96 -7.74
C PHE A 135 3.94 -0.85 -7.71
N ILE A 136 3.92 -0.08 -8.80
CA ILE A 136 2.94 0.97 -9.02
C ILE A 136 1.89 0.42 -9.97
N ILE A 137 0.69 0.19 -9.46
CA ILE A 137 -0.45 -0.22 -10.28
C ILE A 137 -1.23 1.05 -10.61
N PHE A 138 -1.02 1.55 -11.84
CA PHE A 138 -1.91 2.55 -12.43
C PHE A 138 -3.17 1.85 -12.95
N LYS A 139 -4.30 2.53 -12.84
CA LYS A 139 -5.62 2.10 -13.34
C LYS A 139 -5.56 2.00 -14.89
N PRO A 140 -5.56 0.83 -15.55
CA PRO A 140 -6.35 0.76 -16.78
C PRO A 140 -7.81 0.73 -16.31
N PHE A 141 -8.64 1.53 -16.95
CA PHE A 141 -10.05 1.65 -16.64
C PHE A 141 -10.74 0.27 -16.59
N PHE A 142 -11.87 0.21 -15.88
CA PHE A 142 -12.85 -0.87 -16.00
C PHE A 142 -13.08 -1.24 -17.47
#